data_AF-A0A855XR00-F1
#
_entry.id   AF-A0A855XR00-F1
#
_cell.length_a   1.000
_cell.length_b   1.000
_cell.length_c   1.000
_cell.angle_alpha   90.00
_cell.angle_beta   90.00
_cell.angle_gamma   90.00
#
_symmetry.space_group_name_H-M   'P 1'
#
loop_
_entity.id
_entity.type
_entity.pdbx_description
1 polymer ?
#
loop_
_entity_poly.entity_id
_entity_poly.type
_entity_poly.pdbx_seq_one_letter_code
_entity_poly.pdbx_strand_id
1 'polypeptide(L)'
;MKEARVQVKVPLVPRPLVKEPEEIAGFGVEKDKLASTNIRTVPDEPVTTSPRRPGSQQEQAQQPATRIHMPVIELDQFRRVKRRRMRTFGRGRRWGKNNTRWQPAAAVSAVLALALLIPAILVWPRTDDPVKPIPVPPGTGSVTTPAPSPSIPVTYPEPQVRVYLSATGTTMNLPLEDYVTGVVAAEMPAEFRLEALKAQAIAARTFIVRRLAANDTSGVPSGEADVTDTVSHQVFIPPEQVKADWTRLGKAKEWEKLQQAVRESKDSVMTYQGKAITASFFSTSNGYTENAEDVWGNPVPYLQSVASPWDKNLAPGFKETITMKRNEILQKLNLGANAIPVSAQQSGGWMEVLSTTQGHRIKEMQIAGKTFSGPEVRKLLGLRSSQFSWKTDGDEVQITTYGYGHGVGMSQWGANGMAQEGHTATQILKHYYTGISFGQASKMLASK
;
A
#
# COMPACT_ATOMS: atom_id res chain seq x y z
N MET A 1 28.88 -20.31 42.01
CA MET A 1 29.80 -20.75 40.96
C MET A 1 29.76 -19.72 39.84
N LYS A 2 30.93 -19.24 39.39
CA LYS A 2 31.06 -18.29 38.27
C LYS A 2 31.02 -19.09 36.97
N GLU A 3 30.19 -18.70 36.00
CA GLU A 3 30.29 -19.19 34.63
C GLU A 3 30.72 -18.06 33.69
N ALA A 4 31.74 -18.39 32.90
CA ALA A 4 32.51 -17.51 32.04
C ALA A 4 31.82 -17.31 30.69
N ARG A 5 31.85 -16.07 30.18
CA ARG A 5 31.50 -15.76 28.78
C ARG A 5 32.75 -15.87 27.92
N VAL A 6 32.77 -16.84 27.02
CA VAL A 6 33.76 -16.95 25.94
C VAL A 6 33.40 -15.96 24.84
N GLN A 7 34.31 -15.03 24.52
CA GLN A 7 34.23 -14.19 23.32
C GLN A 7 34.86 -14.94 22.15
N VAL A 8 34.07 -15.21 21.11
CA VAL A 8 34.59 -15.74 19.84
C VAL A 8 34.86 -14.57 18.90
N LYS A 9 36.13 -14.45 18.47
CA LYS A 9 36.63 -13.44 17.54
C LYS A 9 36.53 -14.02 16.12
N VAL A 10 35.68 -13.46 15.28
CA VAL A 10 35.56 -13.88 13.86
C VAL A 10 36.64 -13.15 13.04
N PRO A 11 37.47 -13.85 12.25
CA PRO A 11 38.44 -13.20 11.37
C PRO A 11 37.76 -12.60 10.13
N LEU A 12 38.24 -11.42 9.73
CA LEU A 12 37.84 -10.74 8.49
C LEU A 12 38.43 -11.47 7.28
N VAL A 13 37.57 -11.87 6.34
CA VAL A 13 37.98 -12.38 5.02
C VAL A 13 38.26 -11.17 4.10
N PRO A 14 39.45 -11.06 3.49
CA PRO A 14 39.73 -9.99 2.53
C PRO A 14 38.96 -10.20 1.21
N ARG A 15 38.43 -9.11 0.64
CA ARG A 15 37.84 -9.10 -0.70
C ARG A 15 38.90 -9.41 -1.77
N PRO A 16 38.58 -10.16 -2.84
CA PRO A 16 39.47 -10.32 -3.98
C PRO A 16 39.59 -9.01 -4.77
N LEU A 17 40.83 -8.67 -5.12
CA LEU A 17 41.21 -7.58 -6.00
C LEU A 17 40.73 -7.88 -7.43
N VAL A 18 39.93 -6.98 -8.00
CA VAL A 18 39.65 -6.97 -9.44
C VAL A 18 40.89 -6.39 -10.13
N LYS A 19 41.50 -7.17 -11.01
CA LYS A 19 42.58 -6.73 -11.89
C LYS A 19 42.01 -5.80 -12.98
N GLU A 20 42.61 -4.63 -13.12
CA GLU A 20 42.45 -3.81 -14.33
C GLU A 20 43.06 -4.55 -15.53
N PRO A 21 42.45 -4.47 -16.73
CA PRO A 21 43.09 -4.96 -17.94
C PRO A 21 44.14 -3.95 -18.43
N GLU A 22 45.36 -4.43 -18.62
CA GLU A 22 46.48 -3.73 -19.24
C GLU A 22 46.19 -3.35 -20.70
N GLU A 23 46.60 -2.14 -21.06
CA GLU A 23 46.76 -1.68 -22.44
C GLU A 23 47.81 -2.53 -23.19
N ILE A 24 47.50 -2.92 -24.42
CA ILE A 24 48.51 -3.24 -25.42
C ILE A 24 48.39 -2.21 -26.55
N ALA A 25 49.51 -1.52 -26.76
CA ALA A 25 49.73 -0.50 -27.76
C ALA A 25 49.68 -1.04 -29.20
N GLY A 26 49.30 -0.17 -30.15
CA GLY A 26 49.69 -0.34 -31.55
C GLY A 26 48.89 0.50 -32.55
N PHE A 27 49.59 1.49 -33.14
CA PHE A 27 49.27 2.23 -34.38
C PHE A 27 48.10 3.23 -34.29
N GLY A 28 48.22 4.53 -34.55
CA GLY A 28 49.22 5.33 -35.25
C GLY A 28 48.49 6.31 -36.18
N VAL A 29 48.98 7.56 -36.29
CA VAL A 29 48.65 8.56 -37.34
C VAL A 29 47.26 9.24 -37.18
N GLU A 30 47.01 10.54 -37.29
CA GLU A 30 47.77 11.80 -37.41
C GLU A 30 46.74 12.96 -37.24
N LYS A 31 47.23 14.16 -36.96
CA LYS A 31 46.47 15.40 -36.72
C LYS A 31 45.98 16.02 -38.04
N ASP A 32 44.83 16.70 -38.01
CA ASP A 32 44.62 18.09 -38.47
C ASP A 32 43.11 18.43 -38.37
N LYS A 33 42.63 19.45 -37.65
CA LYS A 33 42.69 20.93 -37.78
C LYS A 33 41.96 21.54 -39.00
N LEU A 34 41.10 22.52 -38.66
CA LEU A 34 40.45 23.58 -39.49
C LEU A 34 39.25 23.14 -40.37
N ALA A 35 38.23 23.94 -40.68
CA ALA A 35 37.61 25.16 -40.13
C ALA A 35 36.35 25.45 -40.98
N SER A 36 35.30 25.98 -40.36
CA SER A 36 34.38 27.04 -40.85
C SER A 36 33.86 27.06 -42.32
N THR A 37 32.52 27.11 -42.51
CA THR A 37 31.73 28.29 -42.97
C THR A 37 30.49 27.94 -43.84
N ASN A 38 29.32 28.21 -43.27
CA ASN A 38 28.08 28.87 -43.74
C ASN A 38 27.47 28.79 -45.19
N ILE A 39 26.15 29.06 -45.18
CA ILE A 39 25.22 29.66 -46.20
C ILE A 39 24.67 28.63 -47.25
N ARG A 40 23.39 28.50 -47.64
CA ARG A 40 22.28 29.46 -47.84
C ARG A 40 20.89 28.80 -47.93
N THR A 41 19.90 29.63 -47.64
CA THR A 41 18.42 29.64 -47.72
C THR A 41 17.68 29.14 -49.00
N VAL A 42 16.49 28.51 -48.80
CA VAL A 42 15.06 28.80 -49.24
C VAL A 42 14.84 29.34 -50.70
N PRO A 43 13.77 29.03 -51.51
CA PRO A 43 12.33 29.08 -51.16
C PRO A 43 11.26 28.24 -51.93
N ASP A 44 10.01 28.49 -51.50
CA ASP A 44 8.64 27.99 -51.78
C ASP A 44 7.96 28.27 -53.17
N GLU A 45 6.85 27.51 -53.36
CA GLU A 45 5.54 27.81 -54.05
C GLU A 45 5.40 27.84 -55.60
N PRO A 46 4.17 27.80 -56.25
CA PRO A 46 2.77 27.86 -55.74
C PRO A 46 1.66 26.95 -56.37
N VAL A 47 0.55 26.83 -55.62
CA VAL A 47 -0.95 26.84 -55.87
C VAL A 47 -1.61 26.60 -57.27
N THR A 48 -2.72 25.81 -57.30
CA THR A 48 -3.99 26.11 -58.04
C THR A 48 -5.20 25.27 -57.58
N THR A 49 -6.43 25.74 -57.86
CA THR A 49 -7.70 25.52 -57.13
C THR A 49 -8.86 24.83 -57.91
N SER A 50 -9.72 24.07 -57.19
CA SER A 50 -11.21 23.87 -57.30
C SER A 50 -11.87 23.11 -58.50
N PRO A 51 -13.19 22.71 -58.46
CA PRO A 51 -14.03 22.03 -57.43
C PRO A 51 -14.99 20.92 -57.99
N ARG A 52 -15.59 20.04 -57.14
CA ARG A 52 -16.94 19.42 -57.37
C ARG A 52 -17.51 18.67 -56.12
N ARG A 53 -18.81 18.83 -55.88
CA ARG A 53 -19.72 18.22 -54.85
C ARG A 53 -20.51 17.01 -55.45
N PRO A 54 -21.44 16.34 -54.73
CA PRO A 54 -21.32 15.51 -53.52
C PRO A 54 -21.89 14.08 -53.74
N GLY A 55 -21.53 13.11 -52.89
CA GLY A 55 -22.09 11.75 -52.92
C GLY A 55 -22.34 11.23 -51.51
N SER A 56 -23.62 11.09 -51.17
CA SER A 56 -24.14 10.57 -49.91
C SER A 56 -24.05 9.04 -49.84
N GLN A 57 -23.36 8.49 -48.83
CA GLN A 57 -23.73 7.20 -48.23
C GLN A 57 -23.47 7.26 -46.72
N GLN A 58 -24.52 6.99 -45.96
CA GLN A 58 -24.49 6.72 -44.53
C GLN A 58 -23.82 5.37 -44.31
N GLU A 59 -22.77 5.33 -43.48
CA GLU A 59 -22.34 4.07 -42.88
C GLU A 59 -21.83 4.33 -41.45
N GLN A 60 -22.09 3.34 -40.61
CA GLN A 60 -22.33 3.42 -39.18
C GLN A 60 -21.12 3.85 -38.35
N ALA A 61 -21.34 4.78 -37.42
CA ALA A 61 -20.36 5.18 -36.42
C ALA A 61 -20.12 4.04 -35.41
N GLN A 62 -19.04 3.27 -35.60
CA GLN A 62 -18.40 2.54 -34.52
C GLN A 62 -17.44 3.49 -33.80
N GLN A 63 -17.80 3.87 -32.56
CA GLN A 63 -16.91 4.58 -31.66
C GLN A 63 -15.72 3.67 -31.31
N PRO A 64 -14.47 4.11 -31.48
CA PRO A 64 -13.33 3.32 -31.03
C PRO A 64 -13.31 3.31 -29.49
N ALA A 65 -13.28 2.10 -28.92
CA ALA A 65 -13.07 1.88 -27.50
C ALA A 65 -11.79 2.59 -27.05
N THR A 66 -11.95 3.63 -26.25
CA THR A 66 -10.86 4.37 -25.62
C THR A 66 -10.08 3.39 -24.73
N ARG A 67 -8.93 2.91 -25.21
CA ARG A 67 -7.96 2.22 -24.36
C ARG A 67 -7.49 3.24 -23.31
N ILE A 68 -7.98 3.10 -22.09
CA ILE A 68 -7.51 3.86 -20.94
C ILE A 68 -6.06 3.42 -20.67
N HIS A 69 -5.10 4.17 -21.18
CA HIS A 69 -3.70 4.02 -20.81
C HIS A 69 -3.49 4.78 -19.50
N MET A 70 -3.54 4.07 -18.37
CA MET A 70 -3.17 4.65 -17.07
C MET A 70 -1.64 4.61 -16.95
N PRO A 71 -0.97 5.74 -16.69
CA PRO A 71 0.48 5.76 -16.51
C PRO A 71 0.88 5.04 -15.21
N VAL A 72 2.01 4.34 -15.27
CA VAL A 72 2.72 3.78 -14.12
C VAL A 72 3.15 4.91 -13.22
N ILE A 73 2.83 4.79 -11.94
CA ILE A 73 3.18 5.79 -10.94
C ILE A 73 4.55 5.42 -10.36
N GLU A 74 5.57 6.19 -10.71
CA GLU A 74 6.89 6.12 -10.08
C GLU A 74 6.82 6.64 -8.63
N LEU A 75 6.92 5.72 -7.68
CA LEU A 75 7.17 5.99 -6.27
C LEU A 75 8.65 5.73 -6.01
N ASP A 76 9.48 6.77 -6.12
CA ASP A 76 10.92 6.66 -5.89
C ASP A 76 11.32 7.06 -4.45
N GLN A 77 12.32 6.35 -3.95
CA GLN A 77 13.21 6.60 -2.79
C GLN A 77 12.81 6.12 -1.38
N PHE A 78 13.48 5.05 -0.95
CA PHE A 78 13.64 4.66 0.47
C PHE A 78 15.12 4.47 0.88
N ARG A 79 15.40 4.97 2.10
CA ARG A 79 16.54 4.76 3.04
C ARG A 79 17.82 5.61 2.91
N ARG A 80 17.97 6.53 3.88
CA ARG A 80 19.21 6.70 4.67
C ARG A 80 18.95 6.32 6.13
N VAL A 81 19.46 5.16 6.58
CA VAL A 81 19.50 4.82 8.01
C VAL A 81 20.84 5.28 8.59
N LYS A 82 20.85 6.41 9.32
CA LYS A 82 21.99 6.79 10.16
C LYS A 82 21.97 5.94 11.44
N ARG A 83 22.98 5.09 11.63
CA ARG A 83 23.25 4.38 12.88
C ARG A 83 23.56 5.39 13.99
N ARG A 84 22.76 5.42 15.07
CA ARG A 84 23.09 6.17 16.31
C ARG A 84 23.69 5.22 17.35
N ARG A 85 24.88 5.59 17.86
CA ARG A 85 25.58 4.98 19.00
C ARG A 85 24.76 5.16 20.29
N MET A 86 24.55 4.09 21.06
CA MET A 86 24.07 4.17 22.44
C MET A 86 25.16 4.76 23.35
N ARG A 87 24.82 5.80 24.12
CA ARG A 87 25.57 6.23 25.31
C ARG A 87 24.97 5.55 26.53
N THR A 88 25.81 4.87 27.28
CA THR A 88 25.53 4.31 28.60
C THR A 88 25.36 5.43 29.63
N PHE A 89 24.23 5.47 30.35
CA PHE A 89 24.09 6.27 31.56
C PHE A 89 24.21 5.39 32.80
N GLY A 90 25.07 5.86 33.72
CA GLY A 90 25.46 5.18 34.95
C GLY A 90 24.39 5.15 36.03
N ARG A 91 24.57 4.18 36.91
CA ARG A 91 23.79 3.94 38.13
C ARG A 91 23.99 5.06 39.15
N GLY A 92 22.90 5.48 39.80
CA GLY A 92 22.91 6.17 41.09
C GLY A 92 21.79 5.62 41.98
N ARG A 93 22.16 4.96 43.09
CA ARG A 93 21.27 4.58 44.19
C ARG A 93 21.25 5.72 45.21
N ARG A 94 20.09 6.05 45.79
CA ARG A 94 19.95 6.37 47.22
C ARG A 94 18.50 6.29 47.71
N TRP A 95 18.37 6.18 49.02
CA TRP A 95 17.37 5.46 49.82
C TRP A 95 16.61 6.44 50.72
N GLY A 96 15.33 6.16 51.01
CA GLY A 96 14.59 6.65 52.19
C GLY A 96 13.12 6.16 52.11
N LYS A 97 12.70 5.08 52.78
CA LYS A 97 12.19 4.94 54.18
C LYS A 97 11.05 5.92 54.55
N ASN A 98 9.79 5.48 54.53
CA ASN A 98 9.03 4.96 55.70
C ASN A 98 7.49 4.95 55.47
N ASN A 99 6.86 3.90 56.02
CA ASN A 99 5.53 3.76 56.65
C ASN A 99 4.28 4.32 55.92
N THR A 100 3.15 3.60 55.80
CA THR A 100 2.35 3.03 56.90
C THR A 100 1.33 2.01 56.36
N ARG A 101 1.06 0.95 57.15
CA ARG A 101 -0.01 -0.06 56.97
C ARG A 101 -1.41 0.54 57.11
N TRP A 102 -2.43 -0.12 56.55
CA TRP A 102 -3.62 -0.69 57.25
C TRP A 102 -4.64 -1.15 56.19
N GLN A 103 -4.94 -2.45 56.16
CA GLN A 103 -6.18 -3.02 55.60
C GLN A 103 -7.16 -3.24 56.77
N PRO A 104 -8.47 -3.36 56.48
CA PRO A 104 -9.02 -4.71 56.55
C PRO A 104 -9.96 -5.07 55.38
N ALA A 105 -10.06 -6.37 55.16
CA ALA A 105 -10.96 -7.06 54.26
C ALA A 105 -12.42 -7.01 54.72
N ALA A 106 -13.37 -7.04 53.77
CA ALA A 106 -14.50 -7.98 53.71
C ALA A 106 -15.59 -7.46 52.75
N ALA A 107 -16.29 -8.41 52.11
CA ALA A 107 -17.60 -8.27 51.47
C ALA A 107 -17.68 -7.72 50.02
N VAL A 108 -17.24 -8.50 49.03
CA VAL A 108 -18.00 -8.68 47.76
C VAL A 108 -17.78 -10.11 47.24
N SER A 109 -18.31 -11.10 47.96
CA SER A 109 -18.41 -12.50 47.49
C SER A 109 -19.80 -13.02 47.80
N ALA A 110 -20.82 -12.44 47.16
CA ALA A 110 -22.22 -12.89 47.32
C ALA A 110 -23.13 -12.59 46.12
N VAL A 111 -22.57 -12.35 44.91
CA VAL A 111 -23.37 -12.13 43.69
C VAL A 111 -23.06 -13.15 42.58
N LEU A 112 -21.99 -13.94 42.71
CA LEU A 112 -21.59 -14.96 41.72
C LEU A 112 -22.13 -16.38 42.01
N ALA A 113 -22.92 -16.56 43.06
CA ALA A 113 -23.55 -17.85 43.40
C ALA A 113 -25.03 -17.97 42.94
N LEU A 114 -25.63 -16.91 42.38
CA LEU A 114 -27.01 -16.94 41.87
C LEU A 114 -27.12 -17.08 40.34
N ALA A 115 -26.00 -17.09 39.61
CA ALA A 115 -25.97 -17.17 38.15
C ALA A 115 -25.78 -18.60 37.60
N LEU A 116 -25.71 -19.62 38.46
CA LEU A 116 -25.53 -21.03 38.09
C LEU A 116 -26.75 -21.93 38.35
N LEU A 117 -27.90 -21.36 38.74
CA LEU A 117 -29.14 -22.11 39.03
C LEU A 117 -30.30 -21.84 38.05
N ILE A 118 -30.01 -21.29 36.87
CA ILE A 118 -31.03 -20.99 35.85
C ILE A 118 -31.13 -22.02 34.69
N PRO A 119 -30.17 -22.93 34.40
CA PRO A 119 -30.39 -23.94 33.36
C PRO A 119 -30.95 -25.28 33.89
N ALA A 120 -31.76 -25.28 34.96
CA ALA A 120 -32.32 -26.52 35.54
C ALA A 120 -33.86 -26.55 35.71
N ILE A 121 -34.60 -25.52 35.25
CA ILE A 121 -36.08 -25.47 35.34
C ILE A 121 -36.71 -25.19 33.96
N LEU A 122 -36.15 -25.74 32.89
CA LEU A 122 -36.74 -25.63 31.54
C LEU A 122 -36.58 -26.90 30.70
N VAL A 123 -36.54 -28.05 31.37
CA VAL A 123 -36.69 -29.37 30.74
C VAL A 123 -37.75 -30.16 31.51
N TRP A 124 -39.01 -29.98 31.12
CA TRP A 124 -40.10 -30.89 31.47
C TRP A 124 -40.68 -31.47 30.16
N PRO A 125 -40.90 -32.79 30.08
CA PRO A 125 -41.32 -33.45 28.85
C PRO A 125 -42.76 -33.09 28.52
N ARG A 126 -43.00 -32.62 27.29
CA ARG A 126 -44.34 -32.44 26.75
C ARG A 126 -44.68 -33.68 25.95
N THR A 127 -45.78 -34.32 26.33
CA THR A 127 -46.39 -35.50 25.71
C THR A 127 -46.74 -35.24 24.25
N ASP A 128 -46.44 -36.21 23.38
CA ASP A 128 -46.82 -36.21 21.97
C ASP A 128 -48.34 -36.34 21.81
N ASP A 129 -48.99 -35.29 21.32
CA ASP A 129 -50.37 -35.37 20.82
C ASP A 129 -50.35 -35.90 19.37
N PRO A 130 -51.20 -36.88 19.01
CA PRO A 130 -51.24 -37.43 17.65
C PRO A 130 -51.80 -36.42 16.65
N VAL A 131 -51.00 -36.08 15.63
CA VAL A 131 -51.38 -35.19 14.54
C VAL A 131 -52.46 -35.84 13.66
N LYS A 132 -53.62 -35.20 13.55
CA LYS A 132 -54.68 -35.55 12.57
C LYS A 132 -54.22 -35.25 11.14
N PRO A 133 -54.48 -36.14 10.16
CA PRO A 133 -54.08 -35.91 8.76
C PRO A 133 -54.94 -34.83 8.09
N ILE A 134 -54.27 -33.90 7.41
CA ILE A 134 -54.89 -32.88 6.55
C ILE A 134 -55.10 -33.47 5.14
N PRO A 135 -56.24 -33.25 4.47
CA PRO A 135 -56.50 -33.76 3.12
C PRO A 135 -55.63 -33.08 2.06
N VAL A 136 -55.10 -33.87 1.12
CA VAL A 136 -54.30 -33.40 -0.02
C VAL A 136 -55.24 -32.98 -1.17
N PRO A 137 -55.07 -31.80 -1.79
CA PRO A 137 -55.76 -31.45 -3.03
C PRO A 137 -55.09 -32.13 -4.26
N PRO A 138 -55.86 -32.53 -5.28
CA PRO A 138 -55.32 -33.27 -6.42
C PRO A 138 -54.61 -32.38 -7.45
N GLY A 139 -53.38 -32.79 -7.80
CA GLY A 139 -52.84 -32.76 -9.16
C GLY A 139 -52.64 -31.40 -9.85
N THR A 140 -51.44 -30.83 -9.72
CA THR A 140 -50.81 -30.03 -10.77
C THR A 140 -49.41 -30.59 -11.02
N GLY A 141 -49.12 -30.89 -12.28
CA GLY A 141 -47.98 -31.69 -12.72
C GLY A 141 -46.63 -31.24 -12.17
N SER A 142 -45.87 -32.21 -11.68
CA SER A 142 -44.45 -32.09 -11.41
C SER A 142 -43.70 -31.82 -12.70
N VAL A 143 -43.38 -30.54 -12.96
CA VAL A 143 -42.24 -30.19 -13.81
C VAL A 143 -41.00 -30.57 -13.01
N THR A 144 -40.47 -31.75 -13.28
CA THR A 144 -39.18 -32.19 -12.76
C THR A 144 -38.10 -31.32 -13.41
N THR A 145 -37.73 -30.21 -12.79
CA THR A 145 -36.49 -29.51 -13.13
C THR A 145 -35.35 -30.51 -12.87
N PRO A 146 -34.54 -30.90 -13.87
CA PRO A 146 -33.41 -31.78 -13.60
C PRO A 146 -32.49 -31.08 -12.60
N ALA A 147 -32.15 -31.80 -11.53
CA ALA A 147 -31.15 -31.35 -10.56
C ALA A 147 -29.88 -30.95 -11.33
N PRO A 148 -29.25 -29.80 -11.02
CA PRO A 148 -27.99 -29.43 -11.66
C PRO A 148 -26.99 -30.57 -11.43
N SER A 149 -26.43 -31.10 -12.51
CA SER A 149 -25.38 -32.12 -12.45
C SER A 149 -24.26 -31.62 -11.52
N PRO A 150 -23.69 -32.48 -10.65
CA PRO A 150 -22.59 -32.08 -9.79
C PRO A 150 -21.44 -31.57 -10.68
N SER A 151 -21.20 -30.26 -10.64
CA SER A 151 -20.06 -29.66 -11.32
C SER A 151 -18.80 -30.25 -10.69
N ILE A 152 -18.03 -31.01 -11.47
CA ILE A 152 -16.67 -31.40 -11.06
C ILE A 152 -15.94 -30.10 -10.69
N PRO A 153 -15.35 -29.98 -9.48
CA PRO A 153 -14.58 -28.81 -9.14
C PRO A 153 -13.43 -28.69 -10.14
N VAL A 154 -13.48 -27.68 -10.99
CA VAL A 154 -12.39 -27.38 -11.93
C VAL A 154 -11.24 -26.84 -11.10
N THR A 155 -10.19 -27.64 -10.93
CA THR A 155 -8.96 -27.23 -10.26
C THR A 155 -8.06 -26.55 -11.30
N TYR A 156 -7.87 -25.24 -11.17
CA TYR A 156 -6.93 -24.51 -12.02
C TYR A 156 -5.51 -24.58 -11.45
N PRO A 157 -4.47 -24.68 -12.29
CA PRO A 157 -3.08 -24.60 -11.82
C PRO A 157 -2.81 -23.24 -11.17
N GLU A 158 -1.94 -23.24 -10.16
CA GLU A 158 -1.57 -22.00 -9.48
C GLU A 158 -0.75 -21.09 -10.42
N PRO A 159 -1.19 -19.83 -10.64
CA PRO A 159 -0.47 -18.90 -11.49
C PRO A 159 0.94 -18.63 -10.97
N GLN A 160 1.86 -18.39 -11.90
CA GLN A 160 3.22 -17.94 -11.60
C GLN A 160 3.31 -16.42 -11.68
N VAL A 161 4.18 -15.84 -10.86
CA VAL A 161 4.48 -14.40 -10.84
C VAL A 161 5.97 -14.22 -11.09
N ARG A 162 6.32 -13.34 -12.04
CA ARG A 162 7.70 -12.91 -12.25
C ARG A 162 7.94 -11.59 -11.54
N VAL A 163 8.88 -11.59 -10.60
CA VAL A 163 9.25 -10.42 -9.81
C VAL A 163 10.67 -9.99 -10.15
N TYR A 164 10.83 -8.75 -10.60
CA TYR A 164 12.14 -8.14 -10.77
C TYR A 164 12.70 -7.69 -9.41
N LEU A 165 13.86 -8.20 -9.03
CA LEU A 165 14.56 -7.85 -7.79
C LEU A 165 15.53 -6.70 -8.03
N SER A 166 15.18 -5.50 -7.56
CA SER A 166 15.91 -4.27 -7.86
C SER A 166 17.33 -4.27 -7.31
N ALA A 167 17.58 -4.99 -6.22
CA ALA A 167 18.90 -5.06 -5.59
C ALA A 167 19.93 -5.85 -6.42
N THR A 168 19.48 -6.84 -7.20
CA THR A 168 20.35 -7.75 -7.96
C THR A 168 20.19 -7.61 -9.47
N GLY A 169 19.11 -6.96 -9.94
CA GLY A 169 18.77 -6.86 -11.36
C GLY A 169 18.28 -8.17 -11.97
N THR A 170 17.84 -9.12 -11.15
CA THR A 170 17.42 -10.46 -11.58
C THR A 170 15.92 -10.67 -11.43
N THR A 171 15.33 -11.53 -12.26
CA THR A 171 13.91 -11.92 -12.15
C THR A 171 13.75 -13.23 -11.38
N MET A 172 12.91 -13.22 -10.35
CA MET A 172 12.47 -14.39 -9.61
C MET A 172 11.11 -14.85 -10.14
N ASN A 173 10.92 -16.15 -10.34
CA ASN A 173 9.64 -16.74 -10.72
C ASN A 173 9.13 -17.61 -9.57
N LEU A 174 7.91 -17.35 -9.09
CA LEU A 174 7.35 -18.05 -7.94
C LEU A 174 5.82 -18.20 -8.03
N PRO A 175 5.23 -19.18 -7.33
CA PRO A 175 3.78 -19.32 -7.22
C PRO A 175 3.12 -18.07 -6.64
N LEU A 176 1.88 -17.81 -7.06
CA LEU A 176 1.10 -16.63 -6.64
C LEU A 176 1.01 -16.48 -5.11
N GLU A 177 0.77 -17.57 -4.38
CA GLU A 177 0.62 -17.50 -2.91
C GLU A 177 1.96 -17.25 -2.20
N ASP A 178 3.09 -17.67 -2.79
CA ASP A 178 4.42 -17.36 -2.30
C ASP A 178 4.76 -15.88 -2.54
N TYR A 179 4.36 -15.33 -3.70
CA TYR A 179 4.44 -13.89 -3.96
C TYR A 179 3.65 -13.08 -2.94
N VAL A 180 2.38 -13.45 -2.71
CA VAL A 180 1.51 -12.79 -1.73
C VAL A 180 2.10 -12.87 -0.33
N THR A 181 2.68 -14.01 0.05
CA THR A 181 3.39 -14.18 1.33
C THR A 181 4.53 -13.18 1.49
N GLY A 182 5.37 -13.03 0.45
CA GLY A 182 6.48 -12.08 0.45
C GLY A 182 6.03 -10.62 0.54
N VAL A 183 4.92 -10.26 -0.12
CA VAL A 183 4.34 -8.91 -0.05
C VAL A 183 3.77 -8.63 1.34
N VAL A 184 2.94 -9.53 1.89
CA VAL A 184 2.34 -9.31 3.23
C VAL A 184 3.42 -9.17 4.30
N ALA A 185 4.50 -9.96 4.21
CA ALA A 185 5.62 -9.88 5.14
C ALA A 185 6.40 -8.57 5.05
N ALA A 186 6.45 -7.96 3.87
CA ALA A 186 7.15 -6.71 3.63
C ALA A 186 6.31 -5.47 3.98
N GLU A 187 5.00 -5.54 3.76
CA GLU A 187 4.10 -4.38 3.83
C GLU A 187 3.40 -4.21 5.18
N MET A 188 3.08 -5.31 5.89
CA MET A 188 2.26 -5.24 7.09
C MET A 188 2.97 -5.84 8.32
N PRO A 189 3.01 -5.13 9.47
CA PRO A 189 3.59 -5.67 10.70
C PRO A 189 2.91 -6.98 11.09
N ALA A 190 3.72 -8.00 11.35
CA ALA A 190 3.24 -9.33 11.68
C ALA A 190 2.44 -9.37 12.98
N GLU A 191 2.58 -8.37 13.85
CA GLU A 191 1.87 -8.23 15.11
C GLU A 191 0.39 -7.83 14.90
N PHE A 192 0.01 -7.36 13.70
CA PHE A 192 -1.37 -6.99 13.38
C PHE A 192 -2.34 -8.17 13.52
N ARG A 193 -3.62 -7.85 13.68
CA ARG A 193 -4.69 -8.85 13.81
C ARG A 193 -4.79 -9.71 12.54
N LEU A 194 -5.18 -10.96 12.71
CA LEU A 194 -5.28 -11.94 11.62
C LEU A 194 -6.18 -11.44 10.48
N GLU A 195 -7.33 -10.85 10.79
CA GLU A 195 -8.25 -10.32 9.77
C GLU A 195 -7.67 -9.13 8.99
N ALA A 196 -6.80 -8.32 9.59
CA ALA A 196 -6.07 -7.27 8.88
C ALA A 196 -5.01 -7.85 7.92
N LEU A 197 -4.28 -8.89 8.36
CA LEU A 197 -3.33 -9.61 7.52
C LEU A 197 -4.04 -10.30 6.33
N LYS A 198 -5.21 -10.88 6.55
CA LYS A 198 -6.06 -11.44 5.48
C LYS A 198 -6.51 -10.37 4.50
N ALA A 199 -6.96 -9.21 5.00
CA ALA A 199 -7.33 -8.09 4.14
C ALA A 199 -6.15 -7.63 3.26
N GLN A 200 -4.94 -7.53 3.84
CA GLN A 200 -3.73 -7.23 3.09
C GLN A 200 -3.39 -8.29 2.04
N ALA A 201 -3.52 -9.58 2.38
CA ALA A 201 -3.27 -10.68 1.45
C ALA A 201 -4.22 -10.61 0.24
N ILE A 202 -5.51 -10.36 0.47
CA ILE A 202 -6.51 -10.19 -0.60
C ILE A 202 -6.17 -8.96 -1.46
N ALA A 203 -5.77 -7.83 -0.85
CA ALA A 203 -5.37 -6.63 -1.58
C ALA A 203 -4.11 -6.87 -2.45
N ALA A 204 -3.08 -7.49 -1.87
CA ALA A 204 -1.86 -7.87 -2.58
C ALA A 204 -2.16 -8.81 -3.77
N ARG A 205 -2.96 -9.86 -3.55
CA ARG A 205 -3.38 -10.79 -4.59
C ARG A 205 -4.18 -10.11 -5.69
N THR A 206 -5.10 -9.22 -5.32
CA THR A 206 -5.92 -8.48 -6.29
C THR A 206 -5.06 -7.61 -7.21
N PHE A 207 -4.06 -6.93 -6.66
CA PHE A 207 -3.13 -6.12 -7.44
C PHE A 207 -2.41 -6.93 -8.51
N ILE A 208 -1.78 -8.04 -8.11
CA ILE A 208 -1.01 -8.86 -9.07
C ILE A 208 -1.93 -9.57 -10.06
N VAL A 209 -3.10 -10.06 -9.64
CA VAL A 209 -4.08 -10.69 -10.54
C VAL A 209 -4.58 -9.70 -11.59
N ARG A 210 -4.83 -8.44 -11.23
CA ARG A 210 -5.18 -7.39 -12.20
C ARG A 210 -4.08 -7.23 -13.25
N ARG A 211 -2.82 -7.15 -12.83
CA ARG A 211 -1.68 -6.97 -13.75
C ARG A 211 -1.50 -8.17 -14.66
N LEU A 212 -1.49 -9.38 -14.09
CA LEU A 212 -1.41 -10.62 -14.84
C LEU A 212 -2.55 -10.73 -15.83
N ALA A 213 -3.81 -10.45 -15.45
CA ALA A 213 -4.95 -10.49 -16.35
C ALA A 213 -4.82 -9.49 -17.52
N ALA A 214 -4.23 -8.31 -17.29
CA ALA A 214 -4.01 -7.29 -18.31
C ALA A 214 -2.73 -7.47 -19.15
N ASN A 215 -1.85 -8.43 -18.82
CA ASN A 215 -0.48 -8.49 -19.35
C ASN A 215 0.28 -7.17 -19.10
N ASP A 216 0.04 -6.56 -17.95
CA ASP A 216 0.61 -5.26 -17.58
C ASP A 216 2.00 -5.44 -16.96
N THR A 217 3.04 -5.17 -17.75
CA THR A 217 4.46 -5.14 -17.32
C THR A 217 4.99 -3.73 -17.15
N SER A 218 4.10 -2.73 -17.15
CA SER A 218 4.48 -1.34 -17.12
C SER A 218 5.21 -1.00 -15.80
N GLY A 219 6.31 -0.24 -15.88
CA GLY A 219 7.12 0.14 -14.69
C GLY A 219 8.19 -0.86 -14.29
N VAL A 220 8.29 -1.98 -15.00
CA VAL A 220 9.33 -3.00 -14.79
C VAL A 220 10.49 -2.74 -15.75
N PRO A 221 11.76 -2.74 -15.29
CA PRO A 221 12.91 -2.71 -16.17
C PRO A 221 12.86 -3.87 -17.18
N SER A 222 13.24 -3.61 -18.44
CA SER A 222 13.18 -4.56 -19.59
C SER A 222 11.81 -5.14 -19.99
N GLY A 223 10.76 -5.00 -19.17
CA GLY A 223 9.42 -5.55 -19.44
C GLY A 223 9.32 -7.08 -19.32
N GLU A 224 10.36 -7.75 -18.80
CA GLU A 224 10.47 -9.21 -18.71
C GLU A 224 9.85 -9.81 -17.44
N ALA A 225 9.43 -8.97 -16.50
CA ALA A 225 8.74 -9.38 -15.28
C ALA A 225 7.38 -8.67 -15.14
N ASP A 226 6.54 -9.17 -14.25
CA ASP A 226 5.17 -8.69 -14.06
C ASP A 226 5.14 -7.49 -13.09
N VAL A 227 6.05 -7.48 -12.10
CA VAL A 227 6.17 -6.46 -11.05
C VAL A 227 7.62 -6.29 -10.58
N THR A 228 7.91 -5.20 -9.88
CA THR A 228 9.17 -4.99 -9.12
C THR A 228 8.95 -5.21 -7.63
N ASP A 229 10.03 -5.37 -6.88
CA ASP A 229 10.06 -5.48 -5.41
C ASP A 229 10.04 -4.14 -4.65
N THR A 230 9.68 -3.06 -5.34
CA THR A 230 9.69 -1.68 -4.82
C THR A 230 8.29 -1.12 -4.68
N VAL A 231 8.17 0.03 -4.01
CA VAL A 231 6.89 0.73 -3.82
C VAL A 231 6.24 1.23 -5.11
N SER A 232 6.93 1.20 -6.27
CA SER A 232 6.28 1.46 -7.56
C SER A 232 5.24 0.39 -7.91
N HIS A 233 5.39 -0.82 -7.36
CA HIS A 233 4.39 -1.87 -7.41
C HIS A 233 3.95 -2.26 -6.00
N GLN A 234 4.70 -3.15 -5.35
CA GLN A 234 4.52 -3.58 -3.96
C GLN A 234 5.89 -3.97 -3.40
N VAL A 235 6.16 -3.62 -2.15
CA VAL A 235 7.40 -4.09 -1.51
C VAL A 235 7.30 -5.60 -1.39
N PHE A 236 8.35 -6.29 -1.83
CA PHE A 236 8.43 -7.74 -1.80
C PHE A 236 9.73 -8.17 -1.13
N ILE A 237 9.64 -9.17 -0.25
CA ILE A 237 10.80 -9.88 0.30
C ILE A 237 10.63 -11.36 -0.04
N PRO A 238 11.64 -12.03 -0.63
CA PRO A 238 11.57 -13.46 -0.90
C PRO A 238 11.16 -14.27 0.34
N PRO A 239 10.14 -15.15 0.27
CA PRO A 239 9.63 -15.88 1.43
C PRO A 239 10.69 -16.66 2.20
N GLU A 240 11.65 -17.27 1.50
CA GLU A 240 12.78 -17.98 2.14
C GLU A 240 13.67 -17.04 2.95
N GLN A 241 13.88 -15.81 2.48
CA GLN A 241 14.60 -14.78 3.23
C GLN A 241 13.79 -14.37 4.48
N VAL A 242 12.48 -14.15 4.34
CA VAL A 242 11.61 -13.83 5.47
C VAL A 242 11.69 -14.92 6.54
N LYS A 243 11.52 -16.18 6.14
CA LYS A 243 11.58 -17.35 7.02
C LYS A 243 12.92 -17.45 7.74
N ALA A 244 14.04 -17.29 7.02
CA ALA A 244 15.38 -17.34 7.61
C ALA A 244 15.58 -16.21 8.65
N ASP A 245 15.22 -14.97 8.29
CA ASP A 245 15.35 -13.82 9.18
C ASP A 245 14.46 -13.94 10.42
N TRP A 246 13.21 -14.37 10.25
CA TRP A 246 12.25 -14.48 11.35
C TRP A 246 12.56 -15.65 12.27
N THR A 247 13.04 -16.77 11.74
CA THR A 247 13.55 -17.89 12.54
C THR A 247 14.68 -17.41 13.44
N ARG A 248 15.66 -16.68 12.88
CA ARG A 248 16.78 -16.10 13.62
C ARG A 248 16.33 -15.09 14.70
N LEU A 249 15.23 -14.38 14.46
CA LEU A 249 14.64 -13.41 15.39
C LEU A 249 13.66 -14.04 16.39
N GLY A 250 13.42 -15.35 16.35
CA GLY A 250 12.46 -16.04 17.22
C GLY A 250 10.99 -15.75 16.91
N LYS A 251 10.68 -15.31 15.68
CA LYS A 251 9.34 -14.89 15.22
C LYS A 251 8.52 -16.01 14.58
N ALA A 252 8.64 -17.24 15.10
CA ALA A 252 7.99 -18.41 14.51
C ALA A 252 6.45 -18.33 14.58
N LYS A 253 5.89 -17.74 15.64
CA LYS A 253 4.43 -17.57 15.80
C LYS A 253 3.87 -16.54 14.83
N GLU A 254 4.59 -15.45 14.64
CA GLU A 254 4.27 -14.40 13.68
C GLU A 254 4.32 -14.94 12.26
N TRP A 255 5.33 -15.77 11.95
CA TRP A 255 5.46 -16.45 10.66
C TRP A 255 4.25 -17.35 10.40
N GLU A 256 3.88 -18.20 11.36
CA GLU A 256 2.72 -19.08 11.22
C GLU A 256 1.41 -18.29 11.04
N LYS A 257 1.21 -17.20 11.80
CA LYS A 257 0.03 -16.34 11.66
C LYS A 257 -0.04 -15.68 10.29
N LEU A 258 1.09 -15.25 9.74
CA LEU A 258 1.15 -14.69 8.39
C LEU A 258 0.79 -15.75 7.35
N GLN A 259 1.37 -16.94 7.43
CA GLN A 259 1.04 -18.04 6.54
C GLN A 259 -0.44 -18.45 6.67
N GLN A 260 -0.98 -18.46 7.88
CA GLN A 260 -2.40 -18.68 8.14
C GLN A 260 -3.27 -17.64 7.41
N ALA A 261 -2.92 -16.34 7.48
CA ALA A 261 -3.65 -15.28 6.80
C ALA A 261 -3.68 -15.48 5.27
N VAL A 262 -2.55 -15.85 4.68
CA VAL A 262 -2.45 -16.13 3.23
C VAL A 262 -3.28 -17.36 2.87
N ARG A 263 -3.12 -18.48 3.60
CA ARG A 263 -3.87 -19.73 3.36
C ARG A 263 -5.39 -19.54 3.49
N GLU A 264 -5.85 -18.87 4.55
CA GLU A 264 -7.28 -18.68 4.81
C GLU A 264 -7.93 -17.64 3.88
N SER A 265 -7.12 -16.83 3.18
CA SER A 265 -7.59 -15.90 2.15
C SER A 265 -7.24 -16.35 0.73
N LYS A 266 -6.77 -17.60 0.57
CA LYS A 266 -6.30 -18.15 -0.71
C LYS A 266 -7.37 -17.93 -1.79
N ASP A 267 -6.89 -17.61 -2.98
CA ASP A 267 -7.70 -17.42 -4.19
C ASP A 267 -8.69 -16.23 -4.15
N SER A 268 -8.89 -15.58 -3.00
CA SER A 268 -9.82 -14.45 -2.89
C SER A 268 -9.21 -13.17 -3.43
N VAL A 269 -9.95 -12.51 -4.34
CA VAL A 269 -9.62 -11.18 -4.90
C VAL A 269 -10.82 -10.25 -4.85
N MET A 270 -10.56 -8.95 -4.88
CA MET A 270 -11.60 -7.92 -4.97
C MET A 270 -11.88 -7.55 -6.42
N THR A 271 -13.16 -7.35 -6.72
CA THR A 271 -13.65 -7.12 -8.07
C THR A 271 -14.64 -5.97 -8.09
N TYR A 272 -14.69 -5.27 -9.21
CA TYR A 272 -15.72 -4.29 -9.52
C TYR A 272 -16.17 -4.53 -10.96
N GLN A 273 -17.48 -4.71 -11.17
CA GLN A 273 -18.04 -5.10 -12.48
C GLN A 273 -17.35 -6.34 -13.08
N GLY A 274 -17.05 -7.34 -12.24
CA GLY A 274 -16.44 -8.60 -12.65
C GLY A 274 -14.94 -8.55 -12.98
N LYS A 275 -14.29 -7.38 -12.89
CA LYS A 275 -12.84 -7.21 -13.13
C LYS A 275 -12.10 -6.98 -11.82
N ALA A 276 -10.88 -7.51 -11.70
CA ALA A 276 -10.00 -7.24 -10.57
C ALA A 276 -9.73 -5.73 -10.44
N ILE A 277 -9.83 -5.19 -9.22
CA ILE A 277 -9.69 -3.75 -8.98
C ILE A 277 -8.24 -3.29 -8.84
N THR A 278 -8.01 -1.98 -8.91
CA THR A 278 -6.79 -1.36 -8.39
C THR A 278 -6.85 -1.34 -6.85
N ALA A 279 -6.24 -2.34 -6.22
CA ALA A 279 -6.27 -2.53 -4.77
C ALA A 279 -5.17 -1.74 -4.03
N SER A 280 -5.21 -0.41 -4.12
CA SER A 280 -4.22 0.44 -3.45
C SER A 280 -4.39 0.44 -1.93
N PHE A 281 -3.29 0.50 -1.21
CA PHE A 281 -3.25 0.57 0.26
C PHE A 281 -2.09 1.44 0.71
N PHE A 282 -2.15 1.91 1.96
CA PHE A 282 -1.13 2.78 2.54
C PHE A 282 -1.08 2.60 4.05
N SER A 283 -0.02 3.13 4.68
CA SER A 283 0.24 2.85 6.10
C SER A 283 -0.83 3.41 7.03
N THR A 284 -0.99 4.73 7.05
CA THR A 284 -1.77 5.42 8.09
C THR A 284 -2.56 6.56 7.50
N SER A 285 -3.86 6.62 7.79
CA SER A 285 -4.74 7.73 7.41
C SER A 285 -4.59 8.92 8.35
N ASN A 286 -5.13 10.06 7.95
CA ASN A 286 -5.31 11.20 8.85
C ASN A 286 -6.65 11.19 9.60
N GLY A 287 -7.38 10.10 9.53
CA GLY A 287 -8.80 10.01 9.91
C GLY A 287 -9.71 9.73 8.72
N TYR A 288 -9.24 9.96 7.48
CA TYR A 288 -9.98 9.70 6.25
C TYR A 288 -9.06 9.19 5.13
N THR A 289 -9.64 8.43 4.21
CA THR A 289 -8.99 8.08 2.93
C THR A 289 -9.25 9.18 1.88
N GLU A 290 -8.56 9.12 0.76
CA GLU A 290 -8.72 10.03 -0.37
C GLU A 290 -9.51 9.39 -1.50
N ASN A 291 -10.22 10.23 -2.25
CA ASN A 291 -10.67 9.90 -3.59
C ASN A 291 -9.45 9.73 -4.51
N ALA A 292 -9.50 8.80 -5.46
CA ALA A 292 -8.38 8.56 -6.37
C ALA A 292 -8.05 9.79 -7.24
N GLU A 293 -9.05 10.55 -7.67
CA GLU A 293 -8.88 11.73 -8.53
C GLU A 293 -8.13 12.87 -7.84
N ASP A 294 -8.24 13.00 -6.52
CA ASP A 294 -7.53 14.03 -5.75
C ASP A 294 -6.03 13.73 -5.59
N VAL A 295 -5.60 12.50 -5.91
CA VAL A 295 -4.20 12.07 -5.81
C VAL A 295 -3.59 11.72 -7.17
N TRP A 296 -4.36 11.13 -8.09
CA TRP A 296 -3.92 10.62 -9.38
C TRP A 296 -4.66 11.21 -10.59
N GLY A 297 -5.56 12.17 -10.36
CA GLY A 297 -6.22 12.95 -11.42
C GLY A 297 -7.39 12.26 -12.13
N ASN A 298 -7.63 10.97 -11.91
CA ASN A 298 -8.73 10.24 -12.54
C ASN A 298 -9.65 9.59 -11.49
N PRO A 299 -10.98 9.71 -11.64
CA PRO A 299 -11.91 9.10 -10.70
C PRO A 299 -11.89 7.58 -10.83
N VAL A 300 -11.95 6.90 -9.69
CA VAL A 300 -12.05 5.44 -9.61
C VAL A 300 -13.22 5.09 -8.69
N PRO A 301 -14.31 4.48 -9.20
CA PRO A 301 -15.59 4.36 -8.47
C PRO A 301 -15.50 3.66 -7.11
N TYR A 302 -14.55 2.75 -6.93
CA TYR A 302 -14.34 1.99 -5.70
C TYR A 302 -13.25 2.59 -4.80
N LEU A 303 -12.52 3.62 -5.23
CA LEU A 303 -11.50 4.31 -4.43
C LEU A 303 -12.02 5.71 -4.06
N GLN A 304 -12.90 5.72 -3.08
CA GLN A 304 -13.58 6.90 -2.56
C GLN A 304 -13.09 7.20 -1.15
N SER A 305 -13.25 8.46 -0.74
CA SER A 305 -12.96 8.92 0.61
C SER A 305 -13.95 8.31 1.60
N VAL A 306 -13.44 7.57 2.58
CA VAL A 306 -14.18 6.98 3.69
C VAL A 306 -13.50 7.33 5.02
N ALA A 307 -14.27 7.33 6.10
CA ALA A 307 -13.74 7.55 7.43
C ALA A 307 -12.82 6.40 7.86
N SER A 308 -11.73 6.71 8.55
CA SER A 308 -10.80 5.75 9.13
C SER A 308 -10.34 6.27 10.50
N PRO A 309 -11.25 6.29 11.50
CA PRO A 309 -11.01 6.95 12.78
C PRO A 309 -9.93 6.27 13.65
N TRP A 310 -9.64 4.99 13.40
CA TRP A 310 -8.73 4.19 14.23
C TRP A 310 -7.27 4.63 14.14
N ASP A 311 -6.84 5.13 12.98
CA ASP A 311 -5.45 5.49 12.69
C ASP A 311 -4.85 6.46 13.71
N LYS A 312 -5.65 7.46 14.13
CA LYS A 312 -5.24 8.52 15.05
C LYS A 312 -4.74 7.98 16.39
N ASN A 313 -5.35 6.90 16.87
CA ASN A 313 -5.09 6.37 18.20
C ASN A 313 -4.14 5.16 18.17
N LEU A 314 -4.13 4.40 17.06
CA LEU A 314 -3.37 3.16 16.97
C LEU A 314 -1.98 3.34 16.36
N ALA A 315 -1.82 4.23 15.38
CA ALA A 315 -0.58 4.33 14.63
C ALA A 315 0.49 5.14 15.42
N PRO A 316 1.63 4.53 15.80
CA PRO A 316 2.69 5.25 16.53
C PRO A 316 3.28 6.42 15.74
N GLY A 317 3.15 6.36 14.41
CA GLY A 317 3.63 7.36 13.47
C GLY A 317 2.54 8.29 12.92
N PHE A 318 1.36 8.37 13.56
CA PHE A 318 0.25 9.21 13.07
C PHE A 318 0.66 10.67 12.90
N LYS A 319 1.50 11.21 13.79
CA LYS A 319 2.03 12.57 13.72
C LYS A 319 3.55 12.52 13.65
N GLU A 320 4.13 13.23 12.69
CA GLU A 320 5.59 13.46 12.61
C GLU A 320 5.86 14.93 12.38
N THR A 321 6.87 15.47 13.06
CA THR A 321 7.37 16.82 12.83
C THR A 321 8.81 16.76 12.35
N ILE A 322 9.10 17.45 11.25
CA ILE A 322 10.45 17.66 10.73
C ILE A 322 10.74 19.16 10.66
N THR A 323 12.00 19.52 10.79
CA THR A 323 12.45 20.90 10.65
C THR A 323 13.30 21.03 9.41
N MET A 324 13.00 22.01 8.55
CA MET A 324 13.79 22.38 7.38
C MET A 324 14.05 23.89 7.38
N LYS A 325 15.13 24.31 6.75
CA LYS A 325 15.36 25.74 6.50
C LYS A 325 14.46 26.23 5.37
N ARG A 326 14.02 27.49 5.42
CA ARG A 326 13.23 28.12 4.35
C ARG A 326 13.89 27.98 2.98
N ASN A 327 15.20 28.26 2.90
CA ASN A 327 15.96 28.12 1.65
C ASN A 327 16.01 26.67 1.12
N GLU A 328 16.04 25.67 2.01
CA GLU A 328 15.97 24.26 1.61
C GLU A 328 14.60 23.93 1.00
N ILE A 329 13.51 24.43 1.60
CA ILE A 329 12.15 24.27 1.08
C ILE A 329 12.03 24.91 -0.32
N LEU A 330 12.48 26.15 -0.47
CA LEU A 330 12.46 26.84 -1.77
C LEU A 330 13.25 26.08 -2.83
N GLN A 331 14.45 25.62 -2.51
CA GLN A 331 15.28 24.82 -3.42
C GLN A 331 14.59 23.52 -3.84
N LYS A 332 14.02 22.76 -2.90
CA LYS A 332 13.30 21.52 -3.19
C LYS A 332 12.05 21.75 -4.05
N LEU A 333 11.42 22.92 -3.93
CA LEU A 333 10.27 23.32 -4.73
C LEU A 333 10.65 24.01 -6.05
N ASN A 334 11.94 24.06 -6.40
CA ASN A 334 12.46 24.79 -7.58
C ASN A 334 12.02 26.27 -7.61
N LEU A 335 12.02 26.91 -6.44
CA LEU A 335 11.73 28.32 -6.25
C LEU A 335 13.03 29.11 -6.03
N GLY A 336 13.09 30.34 -6.55
CA GLY A 336 14.25 31.21 -6.36
C GLY A 336 14.42 31.67 -4.92
N ALA A 337 15.65 31.95 -4.49
CA ALA A 337 15.95 32.40 -3.12
C ALA A 337 15.25 33.72 -2.74
N ASN A 338 14.93 34.56 -3.74
CA ASN A 338 14.21 35.83 -3.56
C ASN A 338 12.71 35.72 -3.89
N ALA A 339 12.14 34.50 -3.96
CA ALA A 339 10.74 34.28 -4.31
C ALA A 339 9.76 34.81 -3.25
N ILE A 340 10.23 35.04 -2.02
CA ILE A 340 9.39 35.51 -0.91
C ILE A 340 9.69 36.99 -0.63
N PRO A 341 8.69 37.89 -0.65
CA PRO A 341 8.86 39.28 -0.21
C PRO A 341 9.32 39.37 1.23
N VAL A 342 10.20 40.33 1.57
CA VAL A 342 10.77 40.50 2.92
C VAL A 342 9.69 40.59 4.02
N SER A 343 8.56 41.24 3.72
CA SER A 343 7.41 41.33 4.64
C SER A 343 6.75 39.97 4.92
N ALA A 344 6.67 39.09 3.91
CA ALA A 344 6.14 37.74 4.04
C ALA A 344 7.13 36.79 4.75
N GLN A 345 8.43 37.07 4.67
CA GLN A 345 9.46 36.30 5.38
C GLN A 345 9.32 36.44 6.90
N GLN A 346 9.04 37.66 7.40
CA GLN A 346 8.91 37.95 8.83
C GLN A 346 7.58 37.47 9.42
N SER A 347 6.50 37.55 8.65
CA SER A 347 5.16 37.12 9.10
C SER A 347 4.89 35.62 8.94
N GLY A 348 5.70 34.91 8.15
CA GLY A 348 5.42 33.51 7.78
C GLY A 348 4.31 33.36 6.74
N GLY A 349 3.74 34.46 6.23
CA GLY A 349 2.66 34.49 5.24
C GLY A 349 3.06 34.17 3.81
N TRP A 350 4.06 33.30 3.62
CA TRP A 350 4.55 32.87 2.31
C TRP A 350 4.10 31.46 1.93
N MET A 351 3.37 30.80 2.83
CA MET A 351 2.69 29.53 2.60
C MET A 351 1.23 29.69 3.01
N GLU A 352 0.31 29.23 2.18
CA GLU A 352 -1.14 29.30 2.45
C GLU A 352 -1.84 28.08 1.86
N VAL A 353 -2.74 27.45 2.62
CA VAL A 353 -3.59 26.36 2.09
C VAL A 353 -4.74 26.95 1.30
N LEU A 354 -4.75 26.63 0.00
CA LEU A 354 -5.78 26.89 -1.02
C LEU A 354 -7.14 26.32 -0.65
N SER A 355 -7.11 24.99 -0.57
CA SER A 355 -8.27 24.14 -0.44
C SER A 355 -7.84 22.77 0.09
N THR A 356 -8.80 22.02 0.61
CA THR A 356 -8.59 20.66 1.09
C THR A 356 -9.51 19.69 0.35
N THR A 357 -9.08 18.43 0.29
CA THR A 357 -9.88 17.33 -0.26
C THR A 357 -10.97 16.91 0.71
N GLN A 358 -11.89 16.05 0.27
CA GLN A 358 -12.86 15.41 1.17
C GLN A 358 -12.18 14.61 2.29
N GLY A 359 -11.03 14.00 2.00
CA GLY A 359 -10.19 13.30 2.99
C GLY A 359 -9.32 14.23 3.86
N HIS A 360 -9.52 15.54 3.78
CA HIS A 360 -8.83 16.57 4.57
C HIS A 360 -7.32 16.64 4.35
N ARG A 361 -6.81 16.19 3.19
CA ARG A 361 -5.46 16.50 2.74
C ARG A 361 -5.45 17.83 1.98
N ILE A 362 -4.29 18.45 1.86
CA ILE A 362 -4.13 19.67 1.07
C ILE A 362 -4.36 19.30 -0.39
N LYS A 363 -5.36 19.94 -1.02
CA LYS A 363 -5.62 19.80 -2.45
C LYS A 363 -4.72 20.76 -3.22
N GLU A 364 -4.82 22.04 -2.88
CA GLU A 364 -4.00 23.12 -3.43
C GLU A 364 -3.44 23.98 -2.32
N MET A 365 -2.23 24.50 -2.52
CA MET A 365 -1.63 25.50 -1.65
C MET A 365 -0.74 26.44 -2.43
N GLN A 366 -0.58 27.66 -1.93
CA GLN A 366 0.36 28.63 -2.46
C GLN A 366 1.64 28.63 -1.62
N ILE A 367 2.80 28.61 -2.28
CA ILE A 367 4.12 28.76 -1.68
C ILE A 367 4.91 29.78 -2.49
N ALA A 368 5.29 30.89 -1.86
CA ALA A 368 6.00 32.01 -2.49
C ALA A 368 5.33 32.49 -3.80
N GLY A 369 4.00 32.62 -3.78
CA GLY A 369 3.21 33.08 -4.92
C GLY A 369 2.90 32.02 -5.99
N LYS A 370 3.54 30.84 -5.96
CA LYS A 370 3.24 29.73 -6.88
C LYS A 370 2.28 28.71 -6.26
N THR A 371 1.37 28.19 -7.06
CA THR A 371 0.43 27.15 -6.65
C THR A 371 1.04 25.76 -6.83
N PHE A 372 0.84 24.90 -5.84
CA PHE A 372 1.26 23.51 -5.82
C PHE A 372 0.10 22.63 -5.36
N SER A 373 0.10 21.37 -5.80
CA SER A 373 -0.77 20.35 -5.19
C SER A 373 -0.15 19.82 -3.90
N GLY A 374 -0.98 19.36 -2.95
CA GLY A 374 -0.46 18.70 -1.74
C GLY A 374 0.43 17.48 -2.02
N PRO A 375 0.06 16.55 -2.93
CA PRO A 375 0.91 15.44 -3.33
C PRO A 375 2.27 15.86 -3.90
N GLU A 376 2.32 16.94 -4.68
CA GLU A 376 3.55 17.50 -5.22
C GLU A 376 4.47 18.02 -4.11
N VAL A 377 3.94 18.84 -3.19
CA VAL A 377 4.72 19.35 -2.04
C VAL A 377 5.21 18.20 -1.17
N ARG A 378 4.35 17.20 -0.90
CA ARG A 378 4.73 15.99 -0.18
C ARG A 378 5.93 15.29 -0.83
N LYS A 379 5.87 15.08 -2.15
CA LYS A 379 6.93 14.41 -2.93
C LYS A 379 8.23 15.22 -2.87
N LEU A 380 8.18 16.51 -3.20
CA LEU A 380 9.36 17.37 -3.29
C LEU A 380 10.05 17.58 -1.94
N LEU A 381 9.27 17.69 -0.85
CA LEU A 381 9.80 17.90 0.49
C LEU A 381 10.10 16.59 1.25
N GLY A 382 9.68 15.43 0.74
CA GLY A 382 9.86 14.14 1.40
C GLY A 382 8.99 13.98 2.65
N LEU A 383 7.76 14.50 2.61
CA LEU A 383 6.81 14.42 3.73
C LEU A 383 6.10 13.07 3.77
N ARG A 384 5.68 12.64 4.96
CA ARG A 384 4.90 11.39 5.12
C ARG A 384 3.57 11.43 4.39
N SER A 385 2.88 12.56 4.39
CA SER A 385 1.56 12.74 3.77
C SER A 385 1.41 14.17 3.23
N SER A 386 0.33 14.40 2.46
CA SER A 386 -0.08 15.73 1.99
C SER A 386 -1.08 16.41 2.93
N GLN A 387 -1.26 15.92 4.16
CA GLN A 387 -1.81 16.73 5.24
C GLN A 387 -0.70 17.13 6.18
N PHE A 388 -0.42 18.43 6.23
CA PHE A 388 0.54 18.98 7.15
C PHE A 388 0.17 20.39 7.59
N SER A 389 0.71 20.80 8.73
CA SER A 389 0.72 22.18 9.22
C SER A 389 2.16 22.61 9.43
N TRP A 390 2.41 23.92 9.54
CA TRP A 390 3.76 24.43 9.77
C TRP A 390 3.79 25.54 10.79
N LYS A 391 4.97 25.73 11.38
CA LYS A 391 5.34 26.90 12.19
C LYS A 391 6.69 27.41 11.73
N THR A 392 6.83 28.71 11.61
CA THR A 392 8.09 29.36 11.24
C THR A 392 8.72 30.00 12.48
N ASP A 393 10.01 29.76 12.68
CA ASP A 393 10.83 30.39 13.71
C ASP A 393 12.16 30.83 13.07
N GLY A 394 12.30 32.13 12.83
CA GLY A 394 13.42 32.69 12.07
C GLY A 394 13.50 32.13 10.65
N ASP A 395 14.55 31.34 10.37
CA ASP A 395 14.74 30.66 9.08
C ASP A 395 14.31 29.18 9.10
N GLU A 396 13.93 28.66 10.26
CA GLU A 396 13.47 27.29 10.41
C GLU A 396 11.95 27.17 10.25
N VAL A 397 11.53 26.11 9.57
CA VAL A 397 10.13 25.76 9.35
C VAL A 397 9.91 24.37 9.91
N GLN A 398 9.11 24.29 10.97
CA GLN A 398 8.68 23.03 11.58
C GLN A 398 7.42 22.57 10.87
N ILE A 399 7.54 21.53 10.04
CA ILE A 399 6.44 20.94 9.28
C ILE A 399 5.95 19.71 10.03
N THR A 400 4.67 19.69 10.39
CA THR A 400 4.01 18.59 11.09
C THR A 400 3.04 17.89 10.16
N THR A 401 3.33 16.64 9.79
CA THR A 401 2.47 15.79 8.94
C THR A 401 1.55 14.91 9.78
N TYR A 402 0.40 14.55 9.20
CA TYR A 402 -0.60 13.68 9.79
C TYR A 402 -0.92 12.50 8.85
N GLY A 403 -0.86 11.28 9.37
CA GLY A 403 -0.90 10.07 8.57
C GLY A 403 0.41 9.81 7.81
N TYR A 404 0.46 8.68 7.09
CA TYR A 404 1.61 8.26 6.31
C TYR A 404 1.15 7.47 5.07
N GLY A 405 1.44 8.04 3.90
CA GLY A 405 1.15 7.45 2.60
C GLY A 405 0.28 8.37 1.74
N HIS A 406 -0.11 7.86 0.57
CA HIS A 406 -0.89 8.61 -0.40
C HIS A 406 -2.36 8.78 0.00
N GLY A 407 -2.90 7.89 0.85
CA GLY A 407 -4.24 8.04 1.42
C GLY A 407 -5.37 7.34 0.66
N VAL A 408 -5.10 6.72 -0.49
CA VAL A 408 -6.13 6.11 -1.36
C VAL A 408 -6.30 4.62 -1.06
N GLY A 409 -7.54 4.15 -0.94
CA GLY A 409 -7.85 2.74 -0.67
C GLY A 409 -7.69 2.36 0.80
N MET A 410 -7.13 1.19 1.09
CA MET A 410 -7.09 0.65 2.46
C MET A 410 -5.99 1.26 3.32
N SER A 411 -6.35 1.81 4.49
CA SER A 411 -5.39 2.09 5.55
C SER A 411 -4.99 0.81 6.29
N GLN A 412 -3.71 0.51 6.40
CA GLN A 412 -3.20 -0.66 7.11
C GLN A 412 -3.49 -0.58 8.63
N TRP A 413 -3.21 0.58 9.25
CA TRP A 413 -3.53 0.79 10.67
C TRP A 413 -5.04 0.86 10.92
N GLY A 414 -5.79 1.43 9.97
CA GLY A 414 -7.25 1.43 10.01
C GLY A 414 -7.84 0.02 9.93
N ALA A 415 -7.33 -0.83 9.03
CA ALA A 415 -7.69 -2.25 8.93
C ALA A 415 -7.39 -3.01 10.23
N ASN A 416 -6.24 -2.73 10.86
CA ASN A 416 -5.91 -3.31 12.16
C ASN A 416 -6.87 -2.85 13.26
N GLY A 417 -7.31 -1.58 13.24
CA GLY A 417 -8.31 -1.06 14.17
C GLY A 417 -9.66 -1.74 14.01
N MET A 418 -10.17 -1.85 12.79
CA MET A 418 -11.39 -2.60 12.49
C MET A 418 -11.28 -4.07 12.94
N ALA A 419 -10.15 -4.72 12.68
CA ALA A 419 -9.92 -6.10 13.12
C ALA A 419 -9.84 -6.23 14.65
N GLN A 420 -9.39 -5.20 15.38
CA GLN A 420 -9.44 -5.17 16.85
C GLN A 420 -10.88 -5.08 17.37
N GLU A 421 -11.79 -4.50 16.59
CA GLU A 421 -13.24 -4.43 16.87
C GLU A 421 -14.01 -5.67 16.39
N GLY A 422 -13.31 -6.67 15.85
CA GLY A 422 -13.91 -7.95 15.44
C GLY A 422 -14.42 -7.98 14.00
N HIS A 423 -14.15 -6.96 13.18
CA HIS A 423 -14.48 -7.00 11.77
C HIS A 423 -13.66 -8.05 11.01
N THR A 424 -14.33 -8.79 10.13
CA THR A 424 -13.70 -9.74 9.21
C THR A 424 -12.96 -9.01 8.08
N ALA A 425 -12.01 -9.70 7.43
CA ALA A 425 -11.28 -9.19 6.27
C ALA A 425 -12.22 -8.66 5.17
N THR A 426 -13.34 -9.35 4.92
CA THR A 426 -14.30 -8.91 3.90
C THR A 426 -15.03 -7.62 4.26
N GLN A 427 -15.35 -7.42 5.54
CA GLN A 427 -15.96 -6.17 6.03
C GLN A 427 -14.96 -5.01 5.99
N ILE A 428 -13.70 -5.27 6.37
CA ILE A 428 -12.60 -4.31 6.26
C ILE A 428 -12.45 -3.85 4.80
N LEU A 429 -12.37 -4.78 3.86
CA LEU A 429 -12.19 -4.44 2.45
C LEU A 429 -13.41 -3.72 1.86
N LYS A 430 -14.63 -4.14 2.19
CA LYS A 430 -15.85 -3.43 1.74
C LYS A 430 -15.97 -2.01 2.32
N HIS A 431 -15.36 -1.74 3.47
CA HIS A 431 -15.29 -0.40 4.03
C HIS A 431 -14.36 0.51 3.21
N TYR A 432 -13.16 0.04 2.88
CA TYR A 432 -12.16 0.84 2.15
C TYR A 432 -12.36 0.90 0.63
N TYR A 433 -13.02 -0.10 0.05
CA TYR A 433 -13.25 -0.19 -1.38
C TYR A 433 -14.75 -0.21 -1.66
N THR A 434 -15.29 0.90 -2.15
CA THR A 434 -16.75 1.09 -2.28
C THR A 434 -17.33 0.21 -3.40
N GLY A 435 -18.40 -0.52 -3.10
CA GLY A 435 -19.15 -1.28 -4.10
C GLY A 435 -18.42 -2.50 -4.67
N ILE A 436 -17.34 -2.96 -4.04
CA ILE A 436 -16.63 -4.17 -4.50
C ILE A 436 -17.43 -5.45 -4.24
N SER A 437 -17.11 -6.47 -5.02
CA SER A 437 -17.47 -7.87 -4.79
C SER A 437 -16.20 -8.72 -4.69
N PHE A 438 -16.35 -9.99 -4.32
CA PHE A 438 -15.22 -10.92 -4.27
C PHE A 438 -15.27 -11.93 -5.43
N GLY A 439 -14.11 -12.31 -5.93
CA GLY A 439 -13.93 -13.30 -6.98
C GLY A 439 -12.77 -14.24 -6.68
N GLN A 440 -12.50 -15.15 -7.63
CA GLN A 440 -11.43 -16.14 -7.55
C GLN A 440 -10.30 -15.80 -8.53
N ALA A 441 -9.07 -15.70 -8.03
CA ALA A 441 -7.87 -15.43 -8.83
C ALA A 441 -7.67 -16.49 -9.91
N SER A 442 -7.80 -17.76 -9.52
CA SER A 442 -7.71 -18.95 -10.35
C SER A 442 -8.63 -18.85 -11.57
N LYS A 443 -9.92 -18.58 -11.35
CA LYS A 443 -10.91 -18.40 -12.41
C LYS A 443 -10.59 -17.22 -13.33
N MET A 444 -10.08 -16.12 -12.79
CA MET A 444 -9.73 -14.93 -13.58
C MET A 444 -8.50 -15.14 -14.47
N LEU A 445 -7.61 -16.04 -14.08
CA LEU A 445 -6.37 -16.33 -14.81
C LEU A 445 -6.46 -17.61 -15.64
N ALA A 446 -7.52 -18.42 -15.45
CA ALA A 446 -7.78 -19.66 -16.18
C ALA A 446 -8.08 -19.48 -17.68
N SER A 447 -8.55 -18.30 -18.10
CA SER A 447 -8.90 -18.03 -19.50
C SER A 447 -7.70 -17.56 -20.32
N LYS A 448 -6.47 -17.94 -19.94
CA LYS A 448 -5.22 -17.54 -20.58
C LYS A 448 -4.42 -18.73 -21.07
#